data_AF-A0A8D8GPU8-F1
#
_entry.id   AF-A0A8D8GPU8-F1
#
_cell.length_a   1.000
_cell.length_b   1.000
_cell.length_c   1.000
_cell.angle_alpha   90.00
_cell.angle_beta   90.00
_cell.angle_gamma   90.00
#
_symmetry.space_group_name_H-M   'P 1'
#
loop_
_entity.id
_entity.type
_entity.pdbx_description
1 polymer ?
#
loop_
_entity_poly.entity_id
_entity_poly.type
_entity_poly.pdbx_seq_one_letter_code
_entity_poly.pdbx_strand_id
1 'polypeptide(L)'
;MGRTVEYLVAALAVSSSFAGGTNILCLMSVASYSHHIWNRVLMEALATKGYNLTIVSADVEKVQKVNMTYIHLEETYHAVHDGDSAIDLYEMAQEGLVKSMRTFYDYGMASCGGSLRSKGLDQILSYPDDFKFDLVLYDFTLGPCILGLFHKFGQPPLVGVTAFNIPPYTDDLIGGHKYPAYIPYYTLNYDSYMTFLQRLENAFIYAADYFYRTYVFLPATDKQIRQIPAFKNMPYVGSLQEKTMLVMVNSHHSVDFPEPIPQNMVMVGGLQIMDLKPLPEDIKKFIDSGRKGAILFSLGTNVLSSDLGDERISMFLEAIRQFPEYNFLWKFE
;
A
#
# COMPACT_ATOMS: atom_id res chain seq x y z
N MET A 1 21.96 -43.48 15.09
CA MET A 1 21.66 -42.05 14.90
C MET A 1 21.87 -41.57 13.46
N GLY A 2 22.80 -42.14 12.67
CA GLY A 2 23.03 -41.73 11.28
C GLY A 2 21.92 -42.07 10.26
N ARG A 3 21.30 -43.26 10.34
CA ARG A 3 20.28 -43.68 9.35
C ARG A 3 18.98 -42.89 9.43
N THR A 4 18.60 -42.36 10.59
CA THR A 4 17.37 -41.57 10.77
C THR A 4 17.48 -40.17 10.14
N VAL A 5 18.70 -39.62 10.09
CA VAL A 5 18.98 -38.32 9.45
C VAL A 5 18.95 -38.44 7.93
N GLU A 6 19.45 -39.55 7.37
CA GLU A 6 19.38 -39.82 5.93
C GLU A 6 17.94 -39.94 5.41
N TYR A 7 17.03 -40.55 6.17
CA TYR A 7 15.60 -40.59 5.81
C TYR A 7 14.91 -39.24 5.91
N LEU A 8 15.32 -38.36 6.85
CA LEU A 8 14.81 -36.99 6.98
C LEU A 8 15.28 -36.10 5.82
N VAL A 9 16.55 -36.23 5.42
CA VAL A 9 17.10 -35.49 4.27
C VAL A 9 16.49 -36.00 2.95
N ALA A 10 16.26 -37.31 2.81
CA ALA A 10 15.55 -37.86 1.66
C ALA A 10 14.06 -37.45 1.62
N ALA A 11 13.38 -37.36 2.77
CA ALA A 11 12.00 -36.88 2.83
C ALA A 11 11.87 -35.39 2.49
N LEU A 12 12.86 -34.56 2.86
CA LEU A 12 12.94 -33.15 2.45
C LEU A 12 13.37 -32.97 0.99
N ALA A 13 14.12 -33.92 0.42
CA ALA A 13 14.45 -33.93 -1.00
C ALA A 13 13.27 -34.43 -1.87
N VAL A 14 12.37 -35.25 -1.34
CA VAL A 14 11.19 -35.74 -2.07
C VAL A 14 10.04 -34.71 -2.05
N SER A 15 10.01 -33.75 -1.12
CA SER A 15 9.04 -32.65 -1.15
C SER A 15 9.37 -31.53 -2.14
N SER A 16 10.55 -31.55 -2.78
CA SER A 16 10.94 -30.57 -3.82
C SER A 16 10.57 -31.03 -5.25
N SER A 17 9.69 -32.03 -5.38
CA SER A 17 9.31 -32.63 -6.66
C SER A 17 7.79 -32.63 -6.92
N PHE A 18 7.05 -31.59 -6.49
CA PHE A 18 5.78 -31.28 -7.13
C PHE A 18 6.00 -30.15 -8.13
N ALA A 19 5.97 -30.52 -9.41
CA ALA A 19 6.07 -29.64 -10.57
C ALA A 19 4.80 -28.77 -10.77
N GLY A 20 4.22 -28.27 -9.68
CA GLY A 20 3.22 -27.21 -9.68
C GLY A 20 3.77 -26.06 -8.85
N GLY A 21 4.18 -24.98 -9.50
CA GLY A 21 4.68 -23.80 -8.80
C GLY A 21 3.62 -23.27 -7.82
N THR A 22 4.04 -22.98 -6.58
CA THR A 22 3.18 -22.38 -5.56
C THR A 22 2.56 -21.08 -6.10
N ASN A 23 1.23 -20.99 -6.07
CA ASN A 23 0.45 -19.89 -6.62
C ASN A 23 0.14 -18.86 -5.52
N ILE A 24 0.54 -17.60 -5.73
CA ILE A 24 0.31 -16.50 -4.80
C ILE A 24 -0.65 -15.51 -5.46
N LEU A 25 -1.73 -15.19 -4.76
CA LEU A 25 -2.65 -14.12 -5.16
C LEU A 25 -2.23 -12.81 -4.50
N CYS A 26 -1.92 -11.79 -5.29
CA CYS A 26 -1.57 -10.46 -4.80
C CYS A 26 -2.74 -9.51 -5.05
N LEU A 27 -3.29 -8.95 -3.98
CA LEU A 27 -4.44 -8.05 -3.95
C LEU A 27 -3.93 -6.62 -3.68
N MET A 28 -3.69 -5.87 -4.76
CA MET A 28 -3.00 -4.56 -4.75
C MET A 28 -3.90 -3.46 -5.33
N SER A 29 -5.09 -3.26 -4.74
CA SER A 29 -6.13 -2.34 -5.23
C SER A 29 -5.94 -0.87 -4.83
N VAL A 30 -4.85 -0.53 -4.15
CA VAL A 30 -4.59 0.85 -3.75
C VAL A 30 -4.27 1.68 -4.98
N ALA A 31 -5.12 2.65 -5.32
CA ALA A 31 -4.87 3.65 -6.37
C ALA A 31 -3.79 4.64 -5.92
N SER A 32 -2.55 4.19 -5.82
CA SER A 32 -1.40 5.04 -5.51
C SER A 32 -0.14 4.38 -6.05
N TYR A 33 0.48 4.99 -7.05
CA TYR A 33 1.61 4.37 -7.75
C TYR A 33 2.80 4.09 -6.82
N SER A 34 2.96 4.87 -5.74
CA SER A 34 3.97 4.62 -4.72
C SER A 34 3.79 3.29 -3.99
N HIS A 35 2.54 2.85 -3.76
CA HIS A 35 2.24 1.54 -3.19
C HIS A 35 2.66 0.43 -4.14
N HIS A 36 2.37 0.61 -5.43
CA HIS A 36 2.79 -0.34 -6.45
C HIS A 36 4.33 -0.45 -6.54
N ILE A 37 5.07 0.67 -6.53
CA ILE A 37 6.54 0.66 -6.53
C ILE A 37 7.09 -0.18 -5.38
N TRP A 38 6.56 0.03 -4.18
CA TRP A 38 7.03 -0.64 -2.97
C TRP A 38 6.67 -2.14 -2.97
N ASN A 39 5.39 -2.46 -3.20
CA ASN A 39 4.90 -3.84 -3.22
C ASN A 39 5.54 -4.66 -4.35
N ARG A 40 5.83 -4.02 -5.50
CA ARG A 40 6.47 -4.69 -6.64
C ARG A 40 7.79 -5.33 -6.27
N VAL A 41 8.60 -4.72 -5.40
CA VAL A 41 9.88 -5.33 -5.01
C VAL A 41 9.68 -6.69 -4.34
N LEU A 42 8.72 -6.78 -3.41
CA LEU A 42 8.36 -8.04 -2.77
C LEU A 42 7.84 -9.06 -3.80
N MET A 43 6.93 -8.65 -4.68
CA MET A 43 6.35 -9.52 -5.70
C MET A 43 7.41 -10.05 -6.68
N GLU A 44 8.32 -9.20 -7.14
CA GLU A 44 9.41 -9.59 -8.04
C GLU A 44 10.42 -10.53 -7.36
N ALA A 45 10.71 -10.31 -6.08
CA ALA A 45 11.58 -11.19 -5.30
C ALA A 45 10.95 -12.59 -5.15
N LEU A 46 9.64 -12.67 -4.96
CA LEU A 46 8.90 -13.94 -4.95
C LEU A 46 8.91 -14.61 -6.34
N ALA A 47 8.61 -13.88 -7.40
CA ALA A 47 8.65 -14.41 -8.76
C ALA A 47 10.04 -14.98 -9.12
N THR A 48 11.11 -14.29 -8.70
CA THR A 48 12.51 -14.73 -8.89
C THR A 48 12.83 -16.03 -8.14
N LYS A 49 12.15 -16.28 -7.02
CA LYS A 49 12.25 -17.55 -6.27
C LYS A 49 11.42 -18.70 -6.87
N GLY A 50 10.72 -18.46 -7.98
CA GLY A 50 9.96 -19.48 -8.70
C GLY A 50 8.48 -19.58 -8.31
N TYR A 51 7.97 -18.66 -7.48
CA TYR A 51 6.53 -18.56 -7.18
C TYR A 51 5.77 -18.02 -8.38
N ASN A 52 4.55 -18.51 -8.62
CA ASN A 52 3.66 -18.00 -9.66
C ASN A 52 2.69 -16.98 -9.07
N LEU A 53 2.74 -15.73 -9.53
CA LEU A 53 1.96 -14.63 -8.96
C LEU A 53 0.82 -14.24 -9.91
N THR A 54 -0.41 -14.23 -9.38
CA THR A 54 -1.55 -13.55 -9.99
C THR A 54 -1.78 -12.26 -9.24
N ILE A 55 -1.62 -11.12 -9.92
CA ILE A 55 -1.59 -9.79 -9.30
C ILE A 55 -2.82 -9.03 -9.76
N VAL A 56 -3.82 -8.94 -8.89
CA VAL A 56 -5.02 -8.12 -9.09
C VAL A 56 -4.73 -6.72 -8.57
N SER A 57 -4.53 -5.75 -9.45
CA SER A 57 -3.97 -4.45 -9.06
C SER A 57 -4.54 -3.26 -9.82
N ALA A 58 -4.58 -2.10 -9.14
CA ALA A 58 -4.84 -0.81 -9.76
C ALA A 58 -3.74 -0.36 -10.73
N ASP A 59 -2.52 -0.92 -10.60
CA ASP A 59 -1.36 -0.59 -11.43
C ASP A 59 -0.84 -1.83 -12.18
N VAL A 60 -0.26 -1.60 -13.36
CA VAL A 60 0.34 -2.67 -14.18
C VAL A 60 1.72 -2.29 -14.70
N GLU A 61 2.58 -3.31 -14.83
CA GLU A 61 3.90 -3.14 -15.43
C GLU A 61 3.84 -3.25 -16.96
N LYS A 62 4.53 -2.33 -17.66
CA LYS A 62 4.66 -2.38 -19.12
C LYS A 62 5.43 -3.63 -19.58
N VAL A 63 6.40 -4.08 -18.79
CA VAL A 63 7.21 -5.27 -19.06
C VAL A 63 6.97 -6.25 -17.92
N GLN A 64 6.22 -7.31 -18.21
CA GLN A 64 5.94 -8.35 -17.23
C GLN A 64 7.15 -9.28 -17.08
N LYS A 65 7.57 -9.49 -15.84
CA LYS A 65 8.58 -10.51 -15.53
C LYS A 65 7.95 -11.91 -15.58
N VAL A 66 8.78 -12.92 -15.79
CA VAL A 66 8.37 -14.32 -15.77
C VAL A 66 7.68 -14.63 -14.42
N ASN A 67 6.62 -15.44 -14.46
CA ASN A 67 5.81 -15.83 -13.30
C ASN A 67 5.01 -14.69 -12.63
N MET A 68 4.78 -13.57 -13.32
CA MET A 68 3.91 -12.50 -12.84
C MET A 68 2.80 -12.22 -13.87
N THR A 69 1.55 -12.52 -13.49
CA THR A 69 0.36 -12.26 -14.31
C THR A 69 -0.43 -11.12 -13.70
N TYR A 70 -0.48 -9.97 -14.37
CA TYR A 70 -1.29 -8.83 -13.93
C TYR A 70 -2.73 -8.92 -14.43
N ILE A 71 -3.66 -8.61 -13.53
CA ILE A 71 -5.09 -8.40 -13.77
C ILE A 71 -5.39 -6.97 -13.34
N HIS A 72 -5.59 -6.09 -14.32
CA HIS A 72 -5.73 -4.65 -14.09
C HIS A 72 -7.13 -4.29 -13.60
N LEU A 73 -7.22 -3.54 -12.50
CA LEU A 73 -8.45 -2.95 -12.00
C LEU A 73 -8.59 -1.53 -12.58
N GLU A 74 -8.90 -1.46 -13.87
CA GLU A 74 -8.74 -0.27 -14.71
C GLU A 74 -9.59 0.94 -14.28
N GLU A 75 -10.70 0.73 -13.56
CA GLU A 75 -11.60 1.79 -13.12
C GLU A 75 -11.20 2.38 -11.75
N THR A 76 -10.17 1.85 -11.10
CA THR A 76 -9.79 2.23 -9.72
C THR A 76 -9.31 3.68 -9.66
N TYR A 77 -8.39 4.08 -10.54
CA TYR A 77 -7.89 5.46 -10.60
C TYR A 77 -8.96 6.45 -11.07
N HIS A 78 -9.77 6.08 -12.07
CA HIS A 78 -10.88 6.90 -12.54
C HIS A 78 -11.86 7.23 -11.41
N ALA A 79 -12.13 6.29 -10.51
CA ALA A 79 -13.06 6.52 -9.41
C ALA A 79 -12.56 7.52 -8.35
N VAL A 80 -11.24 7.74 -8.23
CA VAL A 80 -10.65 8.64 -7.22
C VAL A 80 -10.14 9.96 -7.80
N HIS A 81 -9.92 10.03 -9.11
CA HIS A 81 -9.44 11.23 -9.79
C HIS A 81 -10.53 11.93 -10.63
N ASP A 82 -11.56 11.19 -11.06
CA ASP A 82 -12.62 11.74 -11.92
C ASP A 82 -14.00 11.74 -11.23
N GLY A 83 -14.81 12.75 -11.53
CA GLY A 83 -16.21 12.84 -11.11
C GLY A 83 -16.44 13.32 -9.67
N ASP A 84 -17.63 13.04 -9.12
CA ASP A 84 -18.09 13.57 -7.81
C ASP A 84 -17.29 13.06 -6.60
N SER A 85 -16.45 12.04 -6.79
CA SER A 85 -15.58 11.45 -5.76
C SER A 85 -14.11 11.81 -5.95
N ALA A 86 -13.80 12.70 -6.89
CA ALA A 86 -12.46 13.21 -7.10
C ALA A 86 -11.97 13.92 -5.83
N ILE A 87 -10.76 13.56 -5.38
CA ILE A 87 -10.16 14.16 -4.20
C ILE A 87 -9.02 15.07 -4.64
N ASP A 88 -9.15 16.35 -4.30
CA ASP A 88 -8.10 17.34 -4.51
C ASP A 88 -7.06 17.21 -3.40
N LEU A 89 -5.92 16.59 -3.75
CA LEU A 89 -4.79 16.37 -2.84
C LEU A 89 -4.19 17.68 -2.30
N TYR A 90 -4.36 18.81 -2.99
CA TYR A 90 -3.92 20.12 -2.50
C TYR A 90 -4.88 20.68 -1.46
N GLU A 91 -6.18 20.56 -1.68
CA GLU A 91 -7.18 20.98 -0.68
C GLU A 91 -7.09 20.11 0.58
N MET A 92 -6.77 18.81 0.43
CA MET A 92 -6.52 17.90 1.56
C MET A 92 -5.49 18.45 2.55
N ALA A 93 -4.44 19.13 2.07
CA ALA A 93 -3.39 19.68 2.93
C ALA A 93 -3.88 20.83 3.83
N GLN A 94 -5.02 21.43 3.51
CA GLN A 94 -5.65 22.51 4.28
C GLN A 94 -6.80 22.02 5.16
N GLU A 95 -7.10 20.71 5.14
CA GLU A 95 -8.21 20.17 5.90
C GLU A 95 -7.91 20.07 7.39
N GLY A 96 -8.93 20.32 8.21
CA GLY A 96 -8.85 19.97 9.63
C GLY A 96 -8.74 18.46 9.83
N LEU A 97 -8.16 18.04 10.95
CA LEU A 97 -7.81 16.64 11.27
C LEU A 97 -8.94 15.64 11.00
N VAL A 98 -10.16 15.95 11.46
CA VAL A 98 -11.32 15.06 11.30
C VAL A 98 -11.78 14.97 9.85
N LYS A 99 -11.68 16.07 9.08
CA LYS A 99 -12.02 16.06 7.65
C LYS A 99 -10.99 15.24 6.89
N SER A 100 -9.70 15.46 7.14
CA SER A 100 -8.60 14.68 6.54
C SER A 100 -8.75 13.16 6.79
N MET A 101 -9.08 12.77 8.02
CA MET A 101 -9.37 11.37 8.36
C MET A 101 -10.56 10.80 7.58
N ARG A 102 -11.65 11.56 7.43
CA ARG A 102 -12.80 11.12 6.61
C ARG A 102 -12.45 11.02 5.13
N THR A 103 -11.76 12.02 4.59
CA THR A 103 -11.30 12.05 3.19
C THR A 103 -10.43 10.83 2.86
N PHE A 104 -9.60 10.36 3.80
CA PHE A 104 -8.83 9.11 3.63
C PHE A 104 -9.74 7.87 3.43
N TYR A 105 -10.81 7.74 4.22
CA TYR A 105 -11.76 6.64 4.07
C TYR A 105 -12.66 6.79 2.84
N ASP A 106 -13.07 8.01 2.52
CA ASP A 106 -13.83 8.31 1.30
C ASP A 106 -13.00 7.96 0.05
N TYR A 107 -11.69 8.23 0.07
CA TYR A 107 -10.73 7.78 -0.96
C TYR A 107 -10.74 6.25 -1.08
N GLY A 108 -10.66 5.53 0.05
CA GLY A 108 -10.73 4.07 0.06
C GLY A 108 -12.04 3.51 -0.50
N MET A 109 -13.17 4.14 -0.16
CA MET A 109 -14.50 3.78 -0.65
C MET A 109 -14.65 4.01 -2.16
N ALA A 110 -14.18 5.15 -2.65
CA ALA A 110 -14.17 5.50 -4.07
C ALA A 110 -13.28 4.55 -4.87
N SER A 111 -12.04 4.31 -4.40
CA SER A 111 -11.10 3.32 -4.95
C SER A 111 -11.75 1.94 -5.01
N CYS A 112 -12.45 1.54 -3.94
CA CYS A 112 -13.18 0.28 -3.91
C CYS A 112 -14.29 0.23 -4.96
N GLY A 113 -14.99 1.34 -5.19
CA GLY A 113 -16.05 1.44 -6.19
C GLY A 113 -15.52 1.19 -7.59
N GLY A 114 -14.37 1.79 -7.92
CA GLY A 114 -13.66 1.54 -9.17
C GLY A 114 -13.19 0.09 -9.30
N SER A 115 -12.54 -0.44 -8.27
CA SER A 115 -12.08 -1.84 -8.25
C SER A 115 -13.21 -2.84 -8.53
N LEU A 116 -14.40 -2.61 -7.95
CA LEU A 116 -15.55 -3.50 -8.10
C LEU A 116 -16.26 -3.37 -9.47
N ARG A 117 -16.06 -2.27 -10.20
CA ARG A 117 -16.60 -2.06 -11.56
C ARG A 117 -15.63 -2.49 -12.67
N SER A 118 -14.39 -2.78 -12.32
CA SER A 118 -13.33 -3.11 -13.27
C SER A 118 -13.54 -4.48 -13.90
N LYS A 119 -13.30 -4.61 -15.20
CA LYS A 119 -13.31 -5.91 -15.91
C LYS A 119 -12.24 -6.85 -15.40
N GLY A 120 -11.14 -6.32 -14.83
CA GLY A 120 -10.17 -7.13 -14.12
C GLY A 120 -10.78 -7.95 -12.98
N LEU A 121 -11.79 -7.43 -12.27
CA LEU A 121 -12.50 -8.20 -11.26
C LEU A 121 -13.23 -9.39 -11.90
N ASP A 122 -13.94 -9.17 -13.01
CA ASP A 122 -14.62 -10.24 -13.74
C ASP A 122 -13.63 -11.31 -14.23
N GLN A 123 -12.43 -10.89 -14.68
CA GLN A 123 -11.38 -11.80 -15.13
C GLN A 123 -10.88 -12.74 -14.02
N ILE A 124 -10.64 -12.24 -12.79
CA ILE A 124 -10.24 -13.12 -11.68
C ILE A 124 -11.42 -13.94 -11.17
N LEU A 125 -12.64 -13.40 -11.23
CA LEU A 125 -13.85 -14.15 -10.86
C LEU A 125 -14.13 -15.32 -11.79
N SER A 126 -13.71 -15.26 -13.07
CA SER A 126 -13.84 -16.35 -14.03
C SER A 126 -12.86 -17.51 -13.82
N TYR A 127 -11.93 -17.40 -12.86
CA TYR A 127 -11.07 -18.53 -12.50
C TYR A 127 -11.94 -19.69 -11.95
N PRO A 128 -11.56 -20.95 -12.24
CA PRO A 128 -12.28 -22.11 -11.72
C PRO A 128 -12.38 -22.10 -10.20
N ASP A 129 -13.51 -22.54 -9.64
CA ASP A 129 -13.72 -22.57 -8.18
C ASP A 129 -12.82 -23.60 -7.47
N ASP A 130 -12.30 -24.59 -8.21
CA ASP A 130 -11.31 -25.54 -7.74
C ASP A 130 -9.86 -25.04 -7.88
N PHE A 131 -9.62 -23.90 -8.54
CA PHE A 131 -8.30 -23.27 -8.57
C PHE A 131 -7.89 -22.85 -7.16
N LYS A 132 -6.65 -23.18 -6.77
CA LYS A 132 -6.13 -22.93 -5.43
C LYS A 132 -4.94 -21.98 -5.47
N PHE A 133 -5.01 -20.95 -4.64
CA PHE A 133 -3.87 -20.15 -4.23
C PHE A 133 -3.36 -20.68 -2.88
N ASP A 134 -2.05 -20.70 -2.71
CA ASP A 134 -1.39 -21.17 -1.51
C ASP A 134 -1.19 -20.03 -0.48
N LEU A 135 -1.23 -18.78 -0.94
CA LEU A 135 -1.02 -17.57 -0.16
C LEU A 135 -1.74 -16.38 -0.80
N VAL A 136 -2.26 -15.47 0.03
CA VAL A 136 -2.74 -14.15 -0.39
C VAL A 136 -1.85 -13.07 0.21
N LEU A 137 -1.30 -12.21 -0.63
CA LEU A 137 -0.71 -10.93 -0.23
C LEU A 137 -1.75 -9.84 -0.46
N TYR A 138 -1.94 -8.95 0.51
CA TYR A 138 -3.00 -7.96 0.46
C TYR A 138 -2.52 -6.59 0.94
N ASP A 139 -2.57 -5.58 0.06
CA ASP A 139 -2.30 -4.20 0.47
C ASP A 139 -3.49 -3.67 1.29
N PHE A 140 -3.29 -3.57 2.60
CA PHE A 140 -4.38 -3.27 3.53
C PHE A 140 -4.63 -1.78 3.77
N THR A 141 -3.87 -0.91 3.09
CA THR A 141 -3.86 0.54 3.34
C THR A 141 -5.22 1.21 3.17
N LEU A 142 -6.00 0.80 2.17
CA LEU A 142 -7.32 1.40 1.90
C LEU A 142 -8.49 0.49 2.24
N GLY A 143 -8.26 -0.45 3.17
CA GLY A 143 -9.31 -1.33 3.67
C GLY A 143 -9.67 -2.49 2.74
N PRO A 144 -10.57 -3.38 3.20
CA PRO A 144 -10.64 -4.78 2.74
C PRO A 144 -11.46 -4.99 1.46
N CYS A 145 -11.48 -4.00 0.56
CA CYS A 145 -12.36 -3.98 -0.61
C CYS A 145 -12.37 -5.30 -1.40
N ILE A 146 -11.18 -5.82 -1.74
CA ILE A 146 -11.06 -6.99 -2.59
C ILE A 146 -10.86 -8.31 -1.82
N LEU A 147 -11.07 -8.32 -0.49
CA LEU A 147 -11.02 -9.56 0.31
C LEU A 147 -12.18 -10.53 0.01
N GLY A 148 -13.18 -10.11 -0.77
CA GLY A 148 -14.14 -11.03 -1.38
C GLY A 148 -13.43 -12.14 -2.19
N LEU A 149 -12.32 -11.83 -2.85
CA LEU A 149 -11.50 -12.81 -3.59
C LEU A 149 -10.81 -13.80 -2.64
N PHE A 150 -10.30 -13.33 -1.51
CA PHE A 150 -9.76 -14.20 -0.46
C PHE A 150 -10.82 -15.22 0.03
N HIS A 151 -12.07 -14.80 0.17
CA HIS A 151 -13.16 -15.74 0.45
C HIS A 151 -13.47 -16.69 -0.72
N LYS A 152 -13.57 -16.18 -1.97
CA LYS A 152 -13.82 -17.00 -3.17
C LYS A 152 -12.82 -18.15 -3.28
N PHE A 153 -11.54 -17.89 -3.04
CA PHE A 153 -10.48 -18.90 -3.19
C PHE A 153 -10.23 -19.75 -1.94
N GLY A 154 -11.19 -19.81 -1.01
CA GLY A 154 -11.15 -20.74 0.11
C GLY A 154 -10.29 -20.30 1.29
N GLN A 155 -9.93 -19.01 1.37
CA GLN A 155 -9.23 -18.39 2.50
C GLN A 155 -7.86 -19.01 2.83
N PRO A 156 -6.92 -19.10 1.86
CA PRO A 156 -5.55 -19.53 2.13
C PRO A 156 -4.85 -18.57 3.10
N PRO A 157 -3.68 -18.91 3.68
CA PRO A 157 -2.83 -17.97 4.41
C PRO A 157 -2.90 -16.51 3.91
N LEU A 158 -3.30 -15.57 4.77
CA LEU A 158 -3.42 -14.14 4.44
C LEU A 158 -2.29 -13.35 5.10
N VAL A 159 -1.54 -12.61 4.28
CA VAL A 159 -0.46 -11.72 4.70
C VAL A 159 -0.77 -10.31 4.23
N GLY A 160 -0.83 -9.37 5.18
CA GLY A 160 -1.02 -7.96 4.90
C GLY A 160 0.31 -7.30 4.53
N VAL A 161 0.26 -6.36 3.60
CA VAL A 161 1.38 -5.48 3.24
C VAL A 161 0.91 -4.04 3.22
N THR A 162 1.80 -3.10 3.53
CA THR A 162 1.51 -1.68 3.30
C THR A 162 2.80 -0.94 3.00
N ALA A 163 2.77 -0.13 1.95
CA ALA A 163 3.82 0.83 1.64
C ALA A 163 3.76 2.08 2.55
N PHE A 164 2.71 2.17 3.38
CA PHE A 164 2.57 3.18 4.42
C PHE A 164 3.34 2.76 5.68
N ASN A 165 3.35 3.63 6.71
CA ASN A 165 4.01 3.36 7.98
C ASN A 165 3.29 2.23 8.77
N ILE A 166 2.99 2.43 10.06
CA ILE A 166 2.13 1.54 10.83
C ILE A 166 0.75 2.23 11.01
N PRO A 167 -0.21 2.03 10.10
CA PRO A 167 -1.54 2.61 10.24
C PRO A 167 -2.18 2.31 11.61
N PRO A 168 -2.99 3.23 12.17
CA PRO A 168 -3.68 3.02 13.45
C PRO A 168 -4.45 1.70 13.50
N TYR A 169 -5.21 1.39 12.46
CA TYR A 169 -6.06 0.21 12.32
C TYR A 169 -5.31 -1.11 12.06
N THR A 170 -3.98 -1.13 12.17
CA THR A 170 -3.21 -2.38 12.00
C THR A 170 -3.55 -3.39 13.10
N ASP A 171 -3.95 -2.91 14.29
CA ASP A 171 -4.42 -3.74 15.40
C ASP A 171 -5.73 -4.47 15.09
N ASP A 172 -6.59 -3.91 14.24
CA ASP A 172 -7.80 -4.61 13.75
C ASP A 172 -7.45 -5.84 12.88
N LEU A 173 -6.25 -5.91 12.30
CA LEU A 173 -5.84 -7.03 11.44
C LEU A 173 -5.15 -8.15 12.21
N ILE A 174 -4.27 -7.79 13.16
CA ILE A 174 -3.34 -8.71 13.79
C ILE A 174 -3.36 -8.67 15.33
N GLY A 175 -4.25 -7.87 15.91
CA GLY A 175 -4.28 -7.55 17.33
C GLY A 175 -3.18 -6.56 17.73
N GLY A 176 -3.15 -6.21 19.01
CA GLY A 176 -2.19 -5.27 19.58
C GLY A 176 -2.88 -4.07 20.24
N HIS A 177 -2.08 -3.04 20.53
CA HIS A 177 -2.55 -1.83 21.19
C HIS A 177 -1.82 -0.60 20.66
N LYS A 178 -2.58 0.45 20.33
CA LYS A 178 -2.04 1.79 20.08
C LYS A 178 -2.09 2.63 21.34
N TYR A 179 -1.03 3.39 21.59
CA TYR A 179 -0.87 4.21 22.79
C TYR A 179 -0.83 5.71 22.45
N PRO A 180 -2.00 6.38 22.40
CA PRO A 180 -2.09 7.79 22.00
C PRO A 180 -1.42 8.77 22.99
N ALA A 181 -0.96 8.29 24.15
CA ALA A 181 -0.25 9.14 25.11
C ALA A 181 1.16 9.54 24.65
N TYR A 182 1.77 8.78 23.74
CA TYR A 182 3.15 9.00 23.29
C TYR A 182 3.39 8.68 21.81
N ILE A 183 2.41 8.10 21.10
CA ILE A 183 2.45 7.88 19.65
C ILE A 183 1.51 8.90 19.00
N PRO A 184 2.03 9.91 18.29
CA PRO A 184 1.23 10.82 17.48
C PRO A 184 0.44 10.07 16.41
N TYR A 185 -0.81 10.48 16.20
CA TYR A 185 -1.59 10.08 15.03
C TYR A 185 -0.88 10.59 13.77
N TYR A 186 -0.84 9.79 12.71
CA TYR A 186 0.05 9.99 11.57
C TYR A 186 -0.17 11.30 10.78
N THR A 187 -1.31 11.97 10.95
CA THR A 187 -1.59 13.28 10.32
C THR A 187 -1.26 14.48 11.23
N LEU A 188 -0.89 14.25 12.49
CA LEU A 188 -0.52 15.31 13.42
C LEU A 188 0.97 15.64 13.29
N ASN A 189 1.27 16.94 13.29
CA ASN A 189 2.65 17.43 13.39
C ASN A 189 3.13 17.46 14.85
N TYR A 190 3.02 16.32 15.53
CA TYR A 190 3.49 16.12 16.91
C TYR A 190 4.67 15.14 16.93
N ASP A 191 5.44 15.19 18.02
CA ASP A 191 6.49 14.21 18.33
C ASP A 191 6.10 13.41 19.59
N SER A 192 7.01 12.55 20.09
CA SER A 192 6.77 11.80 21.33
C SER A 192 6.65 12.67 22.59
N TYR A 193 6.98 13.96 22.52
CA TYR A 193 6.96 14.92 23.63
C TYR A 193 5.71 15.81 23.59
N MET A 194 4.53 15.19 23.55
CA MET A 194 3.24 15.90 23.62
C MET A 194 2.93 16.46 25.01
N THR A 195 2.44 17.70 25.06
CA THR A 195 1.76 18.29 26.23
C THR A 195 0.44 17.56 26.54
N PHE A 196 -0.14 17.82 27.72
CA PHE A 196 -1.42 17.22 28.10
C PHE A 196 -2.54 17.46 27.07
N LEU A 197 -2.67 18.69 26.56
CA LEU A 197 -3.70 19.02 25.58
C LEU A 197 -3.45 18.35 24.22
N GLN A 198 -2.20 18.27 23.78
CA GLN A 198 -1.85 17.53 22.56
C GLN A 198 -2.14 16.03 22.69
N ARG A 199 -1.88 15.42 23.86
CA ARG A 199 -2.26 14.03 24.13
C ARG A 199 -3.77 13.82 24.12
N LEU A 200 -4.53 14.79 24.63
CA LEU A 200 -6.00 14.74 24.63
C LEU A 200 -6.56 14.82 23.20
N GLU A 201 -6.05 15.74 22.38
CA GLU A 201 -6.42 15.84 20.96
C GLU A 201 -6.00 14.58 20.18
N ASN A 202 -4.80 14.08 20.45
CA ASN A 202 -4.30 12.85 19.84
C ASN A 202 -5.21 11.65 20.19
N ALA A 203 -5.53 11.46 21.47
CA ALA A 203 -6.46 10.41 21.90
C ALA A 203 -7.85 10.58 21.28
N PHE A 204 -8.33 11.82 21.13
CA PHE A 204 -9.59 12.09 20.45
C PHE A 204 -9.56 11.67 18.98
N ILE A 205 -8.52 11.99 18.21
CA ILE A 205 -8.46 11.60 16.79
C ILE A 205 -8.34 10.09 16.62
N TYR A 206 -7.57 9.39 17.47
CA TYR A 206 -7.54 7.92 17.48
C TYR A 206 -8.93 7.32 17.75
N ALA A 207 -9.65 7.84 18.74
CA ALA A 207 -11.00 7.37 19.03
C ALA A 207 -11.95 7.65 17.86
N ALA A 208 -11.92 8.87 17.30
CA ALA A 208 -12.75 9.26 16.17
C ALA A 208 -12.49 8.39 14.94
N ASP A 209 -11.22 8.09 14.64
CA ASP A 209 -10.79 7.18 13.58
C ASP A 209 -11.36 5.77 13.80
N TYR A 210 -11.15 5.19 14.99
CA TYR A 210 -11.69 3.87 15.34
C TYR A 210 -13.22 3.80 15.20
N PHE A 211 -13.95 4.79 15.72
CA PHE A 211 -15.41 4.85 15.61
C PHE A 211 -15.85 4.96 14.14
N TYR A 212 -15.24 5.87 13.38
CA TYR A 212 -15.59 6.06 11.98
C TYR A 212 -15.30 4.79 11.17
N ARG A 213 -14.12 4.18 11.37
CA ARG A 213 -13.73 2.95 10.69
C ARG A 213 -14.70 1.81 10.98
N THR A 214 -14.99 1.57 12.26
CA THR A 214 -15.77 0.42 12.73
C THR A 214 -17.25 0.51 12.35
N TYR A 215 -17.84 1.71 12.50
CA TYR A 215 -19.29 1.87 12.41
C TYR A 215 -19.76 2.54 11.10
N VAL A 216 -18.86 3.12 10.32
CA VAL A 216 -19.19 3.79 9.05
C VAL A 216 -18.47 3.13 7.88
N PHE A 217 -17.13 3.16 7.88
CA PHE A 217 -16.33 2.72 6.73
C PHE A 217 -16.46 1.22 6.45
N LEU A 218 -16.22 0.34 7.43
CA LEU A 218 -16.27 -1.10 7.21
C LEU A 218 -17.69 -1.60 6.84
N PRO A 219 -18.78 -1.13 7.49
CA PRO A 219 -20.13 -1.50 7.06
C PRO A 219 -20.49 -1.00 5.66
N ALA A 220 -20.07 0.22 5.30
CA ALA A 220 -20.29 0.76 3.96
C ALA A 220 -19.51 -0.04 2.91
N THR A 221 -18.25 -0.39 3.20
CA THR A 221 -17.40 -1.24 2.36
C THR A 221 -18.04 -2.62 2.16
N ASP A 222 -18.45 -3.29 3.25
CA ASP A 222 -19.11 -4.60 3.20
C ASP A 222 -20.37 -4.57 2.32
N LYS A 223 -21.22 -3.55 2.50
CA LYS A 223 -22.41 -3.35 1.68
C LYS A 223 -22.07 -3.21 0.20
N GLN A 224 -21.01 -2.49 -0.13
CA GLN A 224 -20.56 -2.27 -1.51
C GLN A 224 -20.05 -3.56 -2.15
N ILE A 225 -19.20 -4.32 -1.44
CA ILE A 225 -18.65 -5.59 -1.93
C ILE A 225 -19.76 -6.61 -2.19
N ARG A 226 -20.77 -6.68 -1.30
CA ARG A 226 -21.91 -7.61 -1.44
C ARG A 226 -22.81 -7.34 -2.64
N GLN A 227 -22.63 -6.21 -3.34
CA GLN A 227 -23.31 -5.98 -4.63
C GLN A 227 -22.81 -6.93 -5.71
N ILE A 228 -21.58 -7.44 -5.58
CA ILE A 228 -21.02 -8.44 -6.48
C ILE A 228 -21.62 -9.82 -6.14
N PRO A 229 -22.30 -10.50 -7.09
CA PRO A 229 -22.98 -11.76 -6.82
C PRO A 229 -22.08 -12.83 -6.18
N ALA A 230 -20.82 -12.92 -6.62
CA ALA A 230 -19.84 -13.87 -6.11
C ALA A 230 -19.51 -13.67 -4.62
N PHE A 231 -19.72 -12.47 -4.08
CA PHE A 231 -19.37 -12.11 -2.71
C PHE A 231 -20.59 -12.01 -1.79
N LYS A 232 -21.81 -12.20 -2.30
CA LYS A 232 -23.05 -12.01 -1.53
C LYS A 232 -23.08 -12.79 -0.20
N ASN A 233 -22.54 -14.02 -0.21
CA ASN A 233 -22.55 -14.95 0.92
C ASN A 233 -21.27 -14.92 1.76
N MET A 234 -20.34 -14.00 1.49
CA MET A 234 -19.10 -13.91 2.27
C MET A 234 -19.39 -13.50 3.74
N PRO A 235 -18.53 -13.88 4.71
CA PRO A 235 -18.55 -13.32 6.06
C PRO A 235 -18.45 -11.79 6.05
N TYR A 236 -18.72 -11.13 7.18
CA TYR A 236 -18.50 -9.69 7.27
C TYR A 236 -17.06 -9.33 6.86
N VAL A 237 -16.89 -8.30 6.02
CA VAL A 237 -15.58 -7.96 5.46
C VAL A 237 -14.54 -7.63 6.54
N GLY A 238 -14.97 -7.01 7.65
CA GLY A 238 -14.10 -6.74 8.80
C GLY A 238 -13.57 -8.01 9.46
N SER A 239 -14.34 -9.10 9.46
CA SER A 239 -13.89 -10.40 9.99
C SER A 239 -12.99 -11.16 9.02
N LEU A 240 -12.93 -10.77 7.74
CA LEU A 240 -11.97 -11.35 6.78
C LEU A 240 -10.57 -10.78 6.99
N GLN A 241 -10.44 -9.47 7.21
CA GLN A 241 -9.13 -8.84 7.49
C GLN A 241 -8.52 -9.30 8.82
N GLU A 242 -9.33 -9.64 9.82
CA GLU A 242 -8.89 -10.22 11.11
C GLU A 242 -8.23 -11.60 10.95
N LYS A 243 -8.36 -12.25 9.78
CA LYS A 243 -7.65 -13.50 9.47
C LYS A 243 -6.21 -13.29 9.01
N THR A 244 -5.74 -12.04 9.00
CA THR A 244 -4.37 -11.72 8.63
C THR A 244 -3.41 -12.34 9.65
N MET A 245 -2.50 -13.18 9.18
CA MET A 245 -1.58 -13.91 10.06
C MET A 245 -0.28 -13.15 10.32
N LEU A 246 0.09 -12.27 9.38
CA LEU A 246 1.31 -11.48 9.41
C LEU A 246 1.07 -10.18 8.63
N VAL A 247 1.64 -9.08 9.09
CA VAL A 247 1.72 -7.83 8.33
C VAL A 247 3.17 -7.42 8.11
N MET A 248 3.44 -6.91 6.91
CA MET A 248 4.71 -6.26 6.53
C MET A 248 4.44 -4.77 6.32
N VAL A 249 5.15 -3.93 7.06
CA VAL A 249 4.93 -2.47 7.10
C VAL A 249 6.17 -1.72 6.63
N ASN A 250 5.99 -0.62 5.90
CA ASN A 250 7.09 0.25 5.47
C ASN A 250 7.52 1.19 6.60
N SER A 251 8.04 0.60 7.68
CA SER A 251 8.48 1.29 8.88
C SER A 251 9.84 0.73 9.33
N HIS A 252 10.62 1.54 10.03
CA HIS A 252 11.88 1.12 10.64
C HIS A 252 12.12 1.83 11.97
N HIS A 253 12.49 1.06 13.00
CA HIS A 253 12.68 1.54 14.38
C HIS A 253 13.70 2.68 14.56
N SER A 254 14.56 2.93 13.57
CA SER A 254 15.54 4.02 13.62
C SER A 254 14.99 5.38 13.19
N VAL A 255 13.81 5.41 12.55
CA VAL A 255 13.19 6.63 12.01
C VAL A 255 11.79 6.86 12.53
N ASP A 256 11.05 5.79 12.87
CA ASP A 256 9.69 5.88 13.36
C ASP A 256 9.61 5.98 14.89
N PHE A 257 8.43 6.37 15.38
CA PHE A 257 8.16 6.44 16.81
C PHE A 257 8.28 5.07 17.48
N PRO A 258 8.81 5.01 18.72
CA PRO A 258 8.81 3.78 19.48
C PRO A 258 7.38 3.39 19.84
N GLU A 259 6.89 2.28 19.30
CA GLU A 259 5.59 1.71 19.63
C GLU A 259 5.65 0.19 19.89
N PRO A 260 4.70 -0.38 20.64
CA PRO A 260 4.64 -1.82 20.83
C PRO A 260 4.30 -2.57 19.53
N ILE A 261 5.22 -3.42 19.09
CA ILE A 261 5.10 -4.20 17.85
C ILE A 261 4.74 -5.65 18.20
N PRO A 262 3.57 -6.17 17.76
CA PRO A 262 3.24 -7.58 17.84
C PRO A 262 4.24 -8.46 17.07
N GLN A 263 4.44 -9.71 17.48
CA GLN A 263 5.41 -10.62 16.84
C GLN A 263 5.05 -10.98 15.38
N ASN A 264 3.77 -10.84 15.02
CA ASN A 264 3.24 -11.01 13.67
C ASN A 264 3.27 -9.73 12.83
N MET A 265 3.99 -8.69 13.26
CA MET A 265 4.31 -7.51 12.48
C MET A 265 5.81 -7.48 12.15
N VAL A 266 6.14 -7.37 10.86
CA VAL A 266 7.52 -7.29 10.38
C VAL A 266 7.76 -5.92 9.75
N MET A 267 8.66 -5.16 10.35
CA MET A 267 9.12 -3.87 9.82
C MET A 267 10.07 -4.11 8.65
N VAL A 268 9.65 -3.74 7.45
CA VAL A 268 10.41 -3.86 6.20
C VAL A 268 10.51 -2.49 5.53
N GLY A 269 10.88 -1.46 6.29
CA GLY A 269 11.09 -0.12 5.78
C GLY A 269 12.11 -0.09 4.64
N GLY A 270 11.77 0.60 3.56
CA GLY A 270 12.71 0.84 2.45
C GLY A 270 12.90 -0.31 1.47
N LEU A 271 11.98 -1.27 1.35
CA LEU A 271 12.07 -2.36 0.35
C LEU A 271 12.36 -1.86 -1.07
N GLN A 272 11.81 -0.71 -1.45
CA GLN A 272 12.01 -0.07 -2.74
C GLN A 272 13.43 0.46 -2.98
N ILE A 273 14.29 0.52 -1.95
CA ILE A 273 15.67 0.97 -2.04
C ILE A 273 16.51 -0.19 -2.59
N MET A 274 16.56 -0.27 -3.92
CA MET A 274 17.34 -1.27 -4.66
C MET A 274 18.74 -0.75 -4.98
N ASP A 275 19.60 -1.66 -5.46
CA ASP A 275 20.95 -1.30 -5.93
C ASP A 275 20.90 -0.15 -6.94
N LEU A 276 21.77 0.84 -6.71
CA LEU A 276 21.82 2.06 -7.49
C LEU A 276 22.25 1.74 -8.93
N LYS A 277 21.42 2.16 -9.89
CA LYS A 277 21.82 2.20 -11.30
C LYS A 277 22.66 3.46 -11.55
N PRO A 278 23.66 3.40 -12.44
CA PRO A 278 24.37 4.60 -12.88
C PRO A 278 23.38 5.63 -13.43
N LEU A 279 23.60 6.90 -13.12
CA LEU A 279 22.83 7.99 -13.70
C LEU A 279 23.08 8.04 -15.22
N PRO A 280 22.06 8.41 -16.02
CA PRO A 280 22.26 8.80 -17.41
C PRO A 280 23.36 9.86 -17.52
N GLU A 281 24.19 9.78 -18.57
CA GLU A 281 25.40 10.58 -18.70
C GLU A 281 25.11 12.10 -18.75
N ASP A 282 24.00 12.49 -19.37
CA ASP A 282 23.50 13.86 -19.43
C ASP A 282 23.12 14.40 -18.05
N ILE A 283 22.36 13.61 -17.27
CA ILE A 283 21.98 13.94 -15.89
C ILE A 283 23.22 14.04 -15.00
N LYS A 284 24.14 13.09 -15.12
CA LYS A 284 25.40 13.09 -14.39
C LYS A 284 26.22 14.35 -14.69
N LYS A 285 26.42 14.67 -15.97
CA LYS A 285 27.13 15.90 -16.39
C LYS A 285 26.46 17.16 -15.86
N PHE A 286 25.13 17.22 -15.91
CA PHE A 286 24.39 18.37 -15.41
C PHE A 286 24.58 18.52 -13.90
N ILE A 287 24.47 17.45 -13.11
CA ILE A 287 24.70 17.48 -11.66
C ILE A 287 26.15 17.89 -11.35
N ASP A 288 27.13 17.30 -12.04
CA ASP A 288 28.56 17.55 -11.83
C ASP A 288 28.99 18.98 -12.21
N SER A 289 28.25 19.67 -13.09
CA SER A 289 28.55 21.04 -13.48
C SER A 289 28.09 22.11 -12.48
N GLY A 290 27.31 21.74 -11.46
CA GLY A 290 26.80 22.68 -10.46
C GLY A 290 27.91 23.19 -9.54
N ARG A 291 28.04 24.53 -9.39
CA ARG A 291 29.12 25.15 -8.60
C ARG A 291 29.15 24.69 -7.14
N LYS A 292 27.98 24.52 -6.53
CA LYS A 292 27.79 24.01 -5.15
C LYS A 292 27.07 22.65 -5.12
N GLY A 293 26.90 22.02 -6.28
CA GLY A 293 26.14 20.77 -6.44
C GLY A 293 24.77 20.97 -7.09
N ALA A 294 23.88 20.02 -6.87
CA ALA A 294 22.55 19.99 -7.48
C ALA A 294 21.44 19.79 -6.45
N ILE A 295 20.24 20.24 -6.78
CA ILE A 295 19.02 20.10 -5.98
C ILE A 295 17.98 19.35 -6.83
N LEU A 296 17.48 18.23 -6.32
CA LEU A 296 16.34 17.52 -6.91
C LEU A 296 15.05 18.05 -6.29
N PHE A 297 14.14 18.53 -7.14
CA PHE A 297 12.79 18.93 -6.78
C PHE A 297 11.77 17.99 -7.43
N SER A 298 10.91 17.40 -6.61
CA SER A 298 9.90 16.43 -7.04
C SER A 298 8.71 16.46 -6.07
N LEU A 299 7.49 16.54 -6.60
CA LEU A 299 6.24 16.52 -5.82
C LEU A 299 5.73 15.10 -5.51
N GLY A 300 6.38 14.07 -6.05
CA GLY A 300 6.01 12.68 -5.82
C GLY A 300 5.26 12.08 -7.01
N THR A 301 4.40 11.09 -6.73
CA THR A 301 3.65 10.33 -7.76
C THR A 301 2.21 10.78 -7.91
N ASN A 302 1.61 11.32 -6.85
CA ASN A 302 0.18 11.62 -6.81
C ASN A 302 -0.11 13.09 -7.10
N VAL A 303 0.88 13.98 -6.89
CA VAL A 303 0.79 15.40 -7.18
C VAL A 303 1.61 15.69 -8.43
N LEU A 304 0.94 16.12 -9.50
CA LEU A 304 1.60 16.48 -10.75
C LEU A 304 2.07 17.93 -10.71
N SER A 305 3.27 18.20 -11.22
CA SER A 305 3.80 19.56 -11.31
C SER A 305 2.97 20.44 -12.24
N SER A 306 2.35 19.85 -13.26
CA SER A 306 1.38 20.50 -14.14
C SER A 306 0.16 21.08 -13.41
N ASP A 307 -0.22 20.50 -12.27
CA ASP A 307 -1.46 20.84 -11.58
C ASP A 307 -1.28 22.00 -10.58
N LEU A 308 -0.05 22.47 -10.39
CA LEU A 308 0.26 23.60 -9.51
C LEU A 308 -0.35 24.91 -9.98
N GLY A 309 -0.54 25.06 -11.29
CA GLY A 309 -0.90 26.31 -11.95
C GLY A 309 0.26 27.29 -12.11
N ASP A 310 0.14 28.20 -13.08
CA ASP A 310 1.23 29.11 -13.51
C ASP A 310 1.77 29.98 -12.38
N GLU A 311 0.90 30.42 -11.45
CA GLU A 311 1.30 31.26 -10.31
C GLU A 311 2.29 30.54 -9.40
N ARG A 312 1.95 29.31 -8.96
CA ARG A 312 2.80 28.54 -8.05
C ARG A 312 4.07 28.07 -8.75
N ILE A 313 3.98 27.66 -10.03
CA ILE A 313 5.16 27.35 -10.83
C ILE A 313 6.10 28.56 -10.89
N SER A 314 5.57 29.76 -11.14
CA SER A 314 6.35 31.00 -11.16
C SER A 314 7.00 31.29 -9.81
N MET A 315 6.31 31.06 -8.69
CA MET A 315 6.89 31.20 -7.35
C MET A 315 8.06 30.23 -7.12
N PHE A 316 7.93 28.96 -7.51
CA PHE A 316 9.04 28.00 -7.42
C PHE A 316 10.22 28.40 -8.30
N LEU A 317 9.97 28.81 -9.54
CA LEU A 317 11.03 29.27 -10.45
C LEU A 317 11.74 30.51 -9.90
N GLU A 318 11.01 31.44 -9.29
CA GLU A 318 11.61 32.62 -8.67
C GLU A 318 12.46 32.25 -7.46
N ALA A 319 12.00 31.34 -6.60
CA ALA A 319 12.81 30.81 -5.51
C ALA A 319 14.07 30.11 -6.02
N ILE A 320 13.96 29.28 -7.06
CA ILE A 320 15.10 28.60 -7.72
C ILE A 320 16.13 29.61 -8.21
N ARG A 321 15.70 30.72 -8.83
CA ARG A 321 16.59 31.78 -9.32
C ARG A 321 17.44 32.44 -8.23
N GLN A 322 16.97 32.46 -6.99
CA GLN A 322 17.73 33.00 -5.85
C GLN A 322 18.94 32.12 -5.47
N PHE A 323 19.05 30.91 -6.03
CA PHE A 323 20.13 29.96 -5.76
C PHE A 323 20.94 29.59 -7.02
N PRO A 324 21.55 30.57 -7.72
CA PRO A 324 22.22 30.35 -9.02
C PRO A 324 23.51 29.51 -8.94
N GLU A 325 23.92 29.12 -7.73
CA GLU A 325 25.10 28.30 -7.48
C GLU A 325 24.80 26.80 -7.51
N TYR A 326 23.52 26.42 -7.51
CA TYR A 326 23.06 25.04 -7.60
C TYR A 326 22.39 24.78 -8.95
N ASN A 327 22.54 23.55 -9.44
CA ASN A 327 21.76 23.08 -10.58
C ASN A 327 20.49 22.40 -10.09
N PHE A 328 19.32 22.88 -10.53
CA PHE A 328 18.03 22.32 -10.13
C PHE A 328 17.55 21.30 -11.17
N LEU A 329 17.23 20.09 -10.71
CA LEU A 329 16.49 19.09 -11.48
C LEU A 329 15.07 19.07 -10.96
N TRP A 330 14.13 19.57 -11.74
CA TRP A 330 12.71 19.45 -11.43
C TRP A 330 12.14 18.26 -12.22
N LYS A 331 11.66 17.23 -11.52
CA LYS A 331 10.82 16.20 -12.12
C LYS A 331 9.49 16.83 -12.54
N PHE A 332 9.31 17.01 -13.84
CA PHE A 332 8.09 17.51 -14.46
C PHE A 332 7.54 16.43 -15.40
N GLU A 333 6.22 16.33 -15.54
CA GLU A 333 5.51 15.28 -16.31
C GLU A 333 5.83 15.29 -17.82
#